data_AF-C3XTV6-F1
#
_entry.id   AF-C3XTV6-F1
#
_cell.length_a   1.000
_cell.length_b   1.000
_cell.length_c   1.000
_cell.angle_alpha   90.00
_cell.angle_beta   90.00
_cell.angle_gamma   90.00
#
_symmetry.space_group_name_H-M   'P 1'
#
loop_
_entity.id
_entity.type
_entity.pdbx_description
1 polymer ?
#
loop_
_entity_poly.entity_id
_entity_poly.type
_entity_poly.pdbx_seq_one_letter_code
_entity_poly.pdbx_strand_id
1 'polypeptide(L)'
;MATPLELIKAIFTVVDTIQKVVQEVQCNKARCRRLRERICGILPIVRKLETHMKTNQKDQPESYTDTLQEMLRCLGEAQEYMETFTSHKGFKASIIKVAGRDEIKRRFEGFNEKLTDLVPVLTMGLQVEAQSQLAILRDKVKLKQEDDEDEKKDWEEIMKIIKDLKGLPDQVDKVSTDIAQLTKEVRKGFDQQKRKYEDMQSTADMKLEPIEEDDLIDLTEIGKGRFGKVYKGKWIQTHIPVAVKMMDKSKSFDHEEVAGNLRDEATQMKKVETENVVRVWGIGTRSQRILLVLEFMEKGPLRDVLRNKAIELPWERRVRMALEAARGLHAIHNARPKAMLHRNISSKKFLVDEDLHVKVYFLQEFCYLAMLMEVFKIE
;
A
#
# COMPACT_ATOMS: atom_id res chain seq x y z
N MET A 1 -22.93 -13.06 34.58
CA MET A 1 -21.53 -12.89 34.09
C MET A 1 -20.76 -14.13 34.49
N ALA A 2 -19.84 -14.61 33.64
CA ALA A 2 -19.00 -15.76 34.00
C ALA A 2 -18.05 -15.38 35.14
N THR A 3 -17.85 -16.31 36.08
CA THR A 3 -16.92 -16.13 37.20
C THR A 3 -15.47 -16.19 36.70
N PRO A 4 -14.49 -15.56 37.40
CA PRO A 4 -13.07 -15.65 37.06
C PRO A 4 -12.57 -17.09 36.90
N LEU A 5 -13.07 -18.02 37.73
CA LEU A 5 -12.67 -19.42 37.67
C LEU A 5 -13.23 -20.15 36.44
N GLU A 6 -14.43 -19.79 35.98
CA GLU A 6 -14.99 -20.29 34.72
C GLU A 6 -14.21 -19.76 33.51
N LEU A 7 -13.80 -18.48 33.54
CA LEU A 7 -12.96 -17.88 32.50
C LEU A 7 -11.60 -18.57 32.41
N ILE A 8 -10.95 -18.86 33.55
CA ILE A 8 -9.69 -19.59 33.59
C ILE A 8 -9.84 -20.99 32.98
N LYS A 9 -10.90 -21.72 33.30
CA LYS A 9 -11.18 -23.03 32.68
C LYS A 9 -11.36 -22.91 31.17
N ALA A 10 -12.11 -21.90 30.70
CA ALA A 10 -12.29 -21.65 29.28
C ALA A 10 -10.95 -21.33 28.58
N ILE A 11 -10.08 -20.54 29.23
CA ILE A 11 -8.73 -20.26 28.72
C ILE A 11 -7.94 -21.55 28.52
N PHE A 12 -7.92 -22.46 29.50
CA PHE A 12 -7.21 -23.74 29.33
C PHE A 12 -7.77 -24.57 28.17
N THR A 13 -9.09 -24.64 28.01
CA THR A 13 -9.74 -25.34 26.90
C THR A 13 -9.33 -24.78 25.53
N VAL A 14 -9.31 -23.44 25.39
CA VAL A 14 -8.88 -22.79 24.14
C VAL A 14 -7.41 -23.06 23.88
N VAL A 15 -6.56 -23.00 24.90
CA VAL A 15 -5.12 -23.26 24.73
C VAL A 15 -4.84 -24.72 24.33
N ASP A 16 -5.54 -25.69 24.90
CA ASP A 16 -5.45 -27.10 24.49
C ASP A 16 -5.89 -27.28 23.03
N THR A 17 -6.88 -26.50 22.57
CA THR A 17 -7.31 -26.50 21.17
C THR A 17 -6.25 -25.90 20.26
N ILE A 18 -5.67 -24.75 20.62
CA ILE A 18 -4.55 -24.13 19.90
C ILE A 18 -3.37 -25.11 19.76
N GLN A 19 -3.05 -25.87 20.81
CA GLN A 19 -1.98 -26.87 20.75
C GLN A 19 -2.24 -27.95 19.68
N LYS A 20 -3.49 -28.37 19.49
CA LYS A 20 -3.88 -29.33 18.44
C LYS A 20 -3.83 -28.68 17.05
N VAL A 21 -4.44 -27.50 16.89
CA VAL A 21 -4.48 -26.78 15.60
C VAL A 21 -3.08 -26.55 15.05
N VAL A 22 -2.11 -26.18 15.90
CA VAL A 22 -0.72 -25.93 15.49
C VAL A 22 -0.01 -27.17 14.93
N GLN A 23 -0.48 -28.39 15.23
CA GLN A 23 0.06 -29.61 14.61
C GLN A 23 -0.53 -29.86 13.22
N GLU A 24 -1.72 -29.32 12.95
CA GLU A 24 -2.49 -29.55 11.72
C GLU A 24 -2.25 -28.46 10.66
N VAL A 25 -1.64 -27.33 11.02
CA VAL A 25 -1.39 -26.23 10.08
C VAL A 25 -0.45 -26.65 8.95
N GLN A 26 -0.85 -26.32 7.73
CA GLN A 26 -0.14 -26.66 6.50
C GLN A 26 0.83 -25.55 6.06
N CYS A 27 0.63 -24.31 6.52
CA CYS A 27 1.51 -23.16 6.26
C CYS A 27 1.63 -22.24 7.49
N ASN A 28 2.59 -21.31 7.45
CA ASN A 28 2.92 -20.43 8.58
C ASN A 28 3.31 -21.18 9.88
N LYS A 29 3.97 -22.34 9.74
CA LYS A 29 4.24 -23.27 10.84
C LYS A 29 5.17 -22.68 11.89
N ALA A 30 6.14 -21.86 11.50
CA ALA A 30 7.06 -21.21 12.43
C ALA A 30 6.32 -20.19 13.30
N ARG A 31 5.56 -19.28 12.68
CA ARG A 31 4.74 -18.31 13.42
C ARG A 31 3.67 -18.95 14.31
N CYS A 32 2.96 -19.96 13.82
CA CYS A 32 1.98 -20.70 14.63
C CYS A 32 2.64 -21.37 15.86
N ARG A 33 3.80 -22.00 15.68
CA ARG A 33 4.57 -22.59 16.79
C ARG A 33 5.04 -21.54 17.78
N ARG A 34 5.52 -20.39 17.30
CA ARG A 34 5.99 -19.28 18.15
C ARG A 34 4.87 -18.71 19.00
N LEU A 35 3.72 -18.40 18.38
CA LEU A 35 2.58 -17.87 19.11
C LEU A 35 2.08 -18.87 20.16
N ARG A 36 2.05 -20.17 19.84
CA ARG A 36 1.77 -21.23 20.82
C ARG A 36 2.78 -21.25 21.98
N GLU A 37 4.07 -21.13 21.72
CA GLU A 37 5.10 -21.07 22.77
C GLU A 37 4.88 -19.88 23.71
N ARG A 38 4.56 -18.70 23.16
CA ARG A 38 4.25 -17.49 23.93
C ARG A 38 2.99 -17.67 24.79
N ILE A 39 1.93 -18.24 24.21
CA ILE A 39 0.70 -18.59 24.94
C ILE A 39 1.00 -19.58 26.07
N CYS A 40 1.78 -20.62 25.81
CA CYS A 40 2.17 -21.61 26.82
C CYS A 40 3.03 -20.99 27.93
N GLY A 41 3.86 -20.00 27.60
CA GLY A 41 4.67 -19.25 28.56
C GLY A 41 3.85 -18.45 29.58
N ILE A 42 2.60 -18.09 29.25
CA ILE A 42 1.70 -17.34 30.14
C ILE A 42 0.92 -18.29 31.09
N LEU A 43 0.73 -19.55 30.71
CA LEU A 43 -0.05 -20.52 31.51
C LEU A 43 0.39 -20.69 32.98
N PRO A 44 1.69 -20.65 33.34
CA PRO A 44 2.10 -20.71 34.74
C PRO A 44 1.49 -19.59 35.60
N ILE A 45 1.30 -18.40 35.03
CA ILE A 45 0.68 -17.26 35.73
C ILE A 45 -0.81 -17.52 35.91
N VAL A 46 -1.48 -17.98 34.87
CA VAL A 46 -2.91 -18.34 34.92
C VAL A 46 -3.18 -19.44 35.96
N ARG A 47 -2.31 -20.46 36.04
CA ARG A 47 -2.40 -21.53 37.07
C ARG A 47 -2.20 -21.01 38.50
N LYS A 48 -1.23 -20.09 38.69
CA LYS A 48 -1.02 -19.43 39.99
C LYS A 48 -2.24 -18.60 40.39
N LEU A 49 -2.81 -17.86 39.44
CA LEU A 49 -4.04 -17.09 39.63
C LEU A 49 -5.22 -17.99 40.03
N GLU A 50 -5.39 -19.12 39.34
CA GLU A 50 -6.42 -20.11 39.64
C GLU A 50 -6.31 -20.62 41.10
N THR A 51 -5.09 -20.91 41.54
CA THR A 51 -4.81 -21.41 42.89
C THR A 51 -5.15 -20.35 43.93
N HIS A 52 -4.70 -19.11 43.72
CA HIS A 52 -4.98 -17.98 44.60
C HIS A 52 -6.49 -17.69 44.71
N MET A 53 -7.22 -17.75 43.60
CA MET A 53 -8.67 -17.53 43.57
C MET A 53 -9.46 -18.62 44.29
N LYS A 54 -8.98 -19.88 44.27
CA LYS A 54 -9.60 -20.99 45.02
C LYS A 54 -9.41 -20.84 46.52
N THR A 55 -8.28 -20.26 46.98
CA THR A 55 -7.97 -20.11 48.41
C THR A 55 -8.53 -18.84 49.04
N ASN A 56 -8.58 -17.72 48.31
CA ASN A 56 -8.98 -16.40 48.83
C ASN A 56 -10.27 -15.88 48.16
N GLN A 57 -11.43 -16.42 48.55
CA GLN A 57 -12.73 -16.08 47.94
C GLN A 57 -13.27 -14.67 48.26
N LYS A 58 -12.73 -13.97 49.28
CA LYS A 58 -13.31 -12.69 49.77
C LYS A 58 -12.69 -11.41 49.19
N ASP A 59 -11.51 -11.47 48.57
CA ASP A 59 -10.80 -10.31 47.99
C ASP A 59 -10.49 -10.56 46.52
N GLN A 60 -11.52 -10.56 45.67
CA GLN A 60 -11.36 -10.66 44.22
C GLN A 60 -11.55 -9.27 43.57
N PRO A 61 -10.49 -8.57 43.15
CA PRO A 61 -10.61 -7.35 42.37
C PRO A 61 -11.39 -7.60 41.08
N GLU A 62 -12.41 -6.79 40.79
CA GLU A 62 -13.17 -6.84 39.53
C GLU A 62 -12.25 -6.75 38.30
N SER A 63 -11.10 -6.08 38.45
CA SER A 63 -10.04 -5.92 37.44
C SER A 63 -9.53 -7.24 36.82
N TYR A 64 -9.59 -8.38 37.52
CA TYR A 64 -9.17 -9.66 36.93
C TYR A 64 -10.17 -10.24 35.95
N THR A 65 -11.47 -10.02 36.18
CA THR A 65 -12.53 -10.58 35.34
C THR A 65 -12.42 -10.03 33.93
N ASP A 66 -12.27 -8.72 33.79
CA ASP A 66 -12.13 -8.05 32.49
C ASP A 66 -10.85 -8.49 31.77
N THR A 67 -9.75 -8.60 32.51
CA THR A 67 -8.46 -9.03 31.96
C THR A 67 -8.50 -10.48 31.47
N LEU A 68 -9.14 -11.38 32.23
CA LEU A 68 -9.33 -12.77 31.84
C LEU A 68 -10.29 -12.93 30.66
N GLN A 69 -11.34 -12.10 30.58
CA GLN A 69 -12.23 -12.05 29.41
C GLN A 69 -11.49 -11.60 28.16
N GLU A 70 -10.68 -10.55 28.26
CA GLU A 70 -9.88 -10.05 27.14
C GLU A 70 -8.83 -11.07 26.68
N MET A 71 -8.19 -11.77 27.64
CA MET A 71 -7.29 -12.87 27.33
C MET A 71 -8.02 -14.00 26.59
N LEU A 72 -9.17 -14.44 27.09
CA LEU A 72 -9.97 -15.49 26.46
C LEU A 72 -10.38 -15.10 25.04
N ARG A 73 -10.81 -13.85 24.84
CA ARG A 73 -11.18 -13.29 23.53
C ARG A 73 -9.99 -13.31 22.57
N CYS A 74 -8.83 -12.80 23.01
CA CYS A 74 -7.61 -12.78 22.22
C CYS A 74 -7.16 -14.19 21.81
N LEU A 75 -7.25 -15.16 22.73
CA LEU A 75 -6.90 -16.56 22.44
C LEU A 75 -7.89 -17.21 21.46
N GLY A 76 -9.19 -16.92 21.59
CA GLY A 76 -10.21 -17.40 20.66
C GLY A 76 -9.98 -16.85 19.23
N GLU A 77 -9.70 -15.56 19.10
CA GLU A 77 -9.34 -14.94 17.81
C GLU A 77 -8.08 -15.59 17.21
N ALA A 78 -7.06 -15.86 18.03
CA ALA A 78 -5.83 -16.51 17.59
C ALA A 78 -6.09 -17.96 17.12
N GLN A 79 -6.92 -18.72 17.85
CA GLN A 79 -7.33 -20.07 17.48
C GLN A 79 -8.01 -20.08 16.11
N GLU A 80 -9.08 -19.29 15.94
CA GLU A 80 -9.85 -19.22 14.69
C GLU A 80 -8.94 -18.82 13.51
N TYR A 81 -8.05 -17.86 13.75
CA TYR A 81 -7.09 -17.44 12.73
C TYR A 81 -6.12 -18.55 12.33
N MET A 82 -5.60 -19.32 13.29
CA MET A 82 -4.71 -20.46 13.01
C MET A 82 -5.44 -21.59 12.27
N GLU A 83 -6.72 -21.83 12.56
CA GLU A 83 -7.53 -22.84 11.86
C GLU A 83 -7.65 -22.54 10.35
N THR A 84 -7.55 -21.27 9.94
CA THR A 84 -7.52 -20.92 8.51
C THR A 84 -6.33 -21.53 7.76
N PHE A 85 -5.28 -21.97 8.47
CA PHE A 85 -4.08 -22.58 7.89
C PHE A 85 -4.10 -24.12 7.86
N THR A 86 -5.13 -24.79 8.36
CA THR A 86 -5.19 -26.28 8.40
C THR A 86 -5.71 -26.89 7.08
N SER A 87 -6.49 -26.15 6.30
CA SER A 87 -7.10 -26.66 5.06
C SER A 87 -6.28 -26.36 3.80
N HIS A 88 -6.28 -27.30 2.84
CA HIS A 88 -5.69 -27.13 1.50
C HIS A 88 -6.34 -26.01 0.67
N LYS A 89 -7.59 -25.61 0.99
CA LYS A 89 -8.24 -24.41 0.43
C LYS A 89 -7.70 -23.12 1.08
N GLY A 90 -7.44 -23.14 2.38
CA GLY A 90 -6.75 -22.07 3.11
C GLY A 90 -5.32 -21.88 2.62
N PHE A 91 -4.64 -22.97 2.27
CA PHE A 91 -3.33 -22.98 1.64
C PHE A 91 -3.32 -22.24 0.28
N LYS A 92 -4.29 -22.51 -0.61
CA LYS A 92 -4.45 -21.76 -1.87
C LYS A 92 -4.83 -20.28 -1.64
N ALA A 93 -5.68 -19.98 -0.66
CA ALA A 93 -6.04 -18.62 -0.30
C ALA A 93 -4.84 -17.83 0.28
N SER A 94 -3.98 -18.47 1.08
CA SER A 94 -2.72 -17.90 1.58
C SER A 94 -1.68 -17.68 0.47
N ILE A 95 -1.63 -18.57 -0.53
CA ILE A 95 -0.80 -18.36 -1.74
C ILE A 95 -1.34 -17.21 -2.60
N ILE A 96 -2.65 -17.06 -2.76
CA ILE A 96 -3.25 -15.91 -3.46
C ILE A 96 -3.03 -14.61 -2.66
N LYS A 97 -2.88 -14.70 -1.34
CA LYS A 97 -2.45 -13.63 -0.43
C LYS A 97 -0.93 -13.41 -0.38
N VAL A 98 -0.17 -13.73 -1.44
CA VAL A 98 1.21 -13.20 -1.59
C VAL A 98 1.22 -11.65 -1.63
N ALA A 99 0.08 -11.01 -1.93
CA ALA A 99 -0.14 -9.57 -1.74
C ALA A 99 -0.48 -9.14 -0.29
N GLY A 100 -0.67 -10.08 0.64
CA GLY A 100 -1.11 -9.88 2.03
C GLY A 100 -0.07 -10.27 3.09
N ARG A 101 1.22 -10.38 2.72
CA ARG A 101 2.32 -10.66 3.67
C ARG A 101 2.28 -9.74 4.89
N ASP A 102 1.99 -8.46 4.65
CA ASP A 102 1.85 -7.44 5.70
C ASP A 102 0.59 -7.62 6.55
N GLU A 103 -0.47 -8.23 6.02
CA GLU A 103 -1.70 -8.50 6.79
C GLU A 103 -1.48 -9.66 7.77
N ILE A 104 -0.85 -10.75 7.31
CA ILE A 104 -0.53 -11.90 8.17
C ILE A 104 0.43 -11.46 9.27
N LYS A 105 1.48 -10.72 8.91
CA LYS A 105 2.44 -10.16 9.88
C LYS A 105 1.74 -9.35 10.96
N ARG A 106 0.93 -8.35 10.56
CA ARG A 106 0.19 -7.49 11.49
C ARG A 106 -0.76 -8.26 12.41
N ARG A 107 -1.39 -9.33 11.93
CA ARG A 107 -2.27 -10.16 12.76
C ARG A 107 -1.51 -10.88 13.87
N PHE A 108 -0.38 -11.53 13.53
CA PHE A 108 0.45 -12.20 14.54
C PHE A 108 1.07 -11.19 15.52
N GLU A 109 1.59 -10.06 15.03
CA GLU A 109 2.10 -8.96 15.87
C GLU A 109 1.03 -8.46 16.85
N GLY A 110 -0.20 -8.23 16.36
CA GLY A 110 -1.31 -7.79 17.20
C GLY A 110 -1.69 -8.80 18.30
N PHE A 111 -1.64 -10.11 18.03
CA PHE A 111 -1.85 -11.11 19.08
C PHE A 111 -0.74 -11.10 20.12
N ASN A 112 0.52 -10.96 19.69
CA ASN A 112 1.66 -10.89 20.60
C ASN A 112 1.60 -9.65 21.50
N GLU A 113 1.30 -8.47 20.94
CA GLU A 113 1.17 -7.22 21.69
C GLU A 113 0.07 -7.32 22.74
N LYS A 114 -1.13 -7.77 22.35
CA LYS A 114 -2.24 -8.00 23.29
C LYS A 114 -1.84 -8.94 24.42
N LEU A 115 -1.21 -10.07 24.11
CA LEU A 115 -0.76 -11.03 25.12
C LEU A 115 0.26 -10.39 26.07
N THR A 116 1.24 -9.65 25.54
CA THR A 116 2.25 -8.95 26.34
C THR A 116 1.64 -7.89 27.25
N ASP A 117 0.63 -7.15 26.78
CA ASP A 117 -0.01 -6.08 27.55
C ASP A 117 -0.90 -6.62 28.69
N LEU A 118 -1.47 -7.81 28.53
CA LEU A 118 -2.29 -8.47 29.56
C LEU A 118 -1.45 -9.02 30.73
N VAL A 119 -0.21 -9.40 30.47
CA VAL A 119 0.64 -10.06 31.48
C VAL A 119 0.88 -9.19 32.72
N PRO A 120 1.32 -7.92 32.64
CA PRO A 120 1.56 -7.08 33.81
C PRO A 120 0.35 -6.99 34.73
N VAL A 121 -0.85 -6.81 34.16
CA VAL A 121 -2.12 -6.68 34.89
C VAL A 121 -2.43 -7.96 35.67
N LEU A 122 -2.25 -9.13 35.06
CA LEU A 122 -2.44 -10.42 35.73
C LEU A 122 -1.42 -10.68 36.84
N THR A 123 -0.19 -10.16 36.72
CA THR A 123 0.85 -10.31 37.75
C THR A 123 0.78 -9.30 38.90
N MET A 124 0.28 -8.08 38.66
CA MET A 124 0.32 -6.98 39.63
C MET A 124 -0.42 -7.29 40.93
N GLY A 125 -1.53 -8.01 40.89
CA GLY A 125 -2.26 -8.36 42.11
C GLY A 125 -1.95 -9.76 42.68
N LEU A 126 -0.99 -10.49 42.09
CA LEU A 126 -0.52 -11.77 42.64
C LEU A 126 0.67 -11.60 43.60
N GLN A 127 1.32 -10.43 43.65
CA GLN A 127 2.59 -10.20 44.38
C GLN A 127 3.66 -11.28 44.12
N VAL A 128 3.52 -12.04 43.03
CA VAL A 128 4.45 -13.11 42.65
C VAL A 128 5.66 -12.44 42.04
N GLU A 129 6.85 -12.75 42.55
CA GLU A 129 8.11 -12.54 41.84
C GLU A 129 8.12 -13.42 40.57
N ALA A 130 7.39 -12.99 39.53
CA ALA A 130 7.29 -13.64 38.23
C ALA A 130 8.40 -13.16 37.27
N GLN A 131 9.39 -12.43 37.79
CA GLN A 131 10.42 -11.75 37.00
C GLN A 131 11.25 -12.72 36.14
N SER A 132 11.48 -13.95 36.60
CA SER A 132 12.20 -14.98 35.84
C SER A 132 11.33 -15.66 34.76
N GLN A 133 10.02 -15.76 34.97
CA GLN A 133 9.09 -16.45 34.07
C GLN A 133 8.71 -15.60 32.84
N LEU A 134 8.89 -14.27 32.92
CA LEU A 134 8.54 -13.32 31.87
C LEU A 134 9.70 -12.92 30.96
N ALA A 135 10.87 -13.55 31.11
CA ALA A 135 12.03 -13.29 30.26
C ALA A 135 11.72 -13.46 28.76
N ILE A 136 10.81 -14.38 28.42
CA ILE A 136 10.40 -14.66 27.03
C ILE A 136 9.58 -13.51 26.43
N LEU A 137 8.88 -12.70 27.23
CA LEU A 137 7.96 -11.65 26.76
C LEU A 137 8.48 -10.22 26.96
N ARG A 138 9.62 -10.04 27.65
CA ARG A 138 10.13 -8.72 28.04
C ARG A 138 11.14 -8.11 27.06
N ASP A 139 11.90 -8.94 26.35
CA ASP A 139 12.91 -8.50 25.40
C ASP A 139 12.27 -8.25 24.01
N LYS A 140 11.72 -7.05 23.82
CA LYS A 140 11.08 -6.64 22.57
C LYS A 140 12.01 -6.73 21.35
N VAL A 141 13.33 -6.57 21.54
CA VAL A 141 14.30 -6.66 20.44
C VAL A 141 14.45 -8.11 20.01
N LYS A 142 14.62 -9.02 20.97
CA LYS A 142 14.69 -10.46 20.71
C LYS A 142 13.38 -11.00 20.11
N LEU A 143 12.23 -10.58 20.64
CA LEU A 143 10.91 -10.97 20.11
C LEU A 143 10.76 -10.60 18.63
N LYS A 144 11.17 -9.39 18.26
CA LYS A 144 11.14 -8.92 16.88
C LYS A 144 12.09 -9.70 15.98
N GLN A 145 13.29 -10.03 16.46
CA GLN A 145 14.23 -10.87 15.73
C GLN A 145 13.67 -12.27 15.48
N GLU A 146 13.08 -12.90 16.50
CA GLU A 146 12.43 -14.21 16.38
C GLU A 146 11.27 -14.17 15.38
N ASP A 147 10.44 -13.12 15.41
CA ASP A 147 9.30 -12.97 14.50
C ASP A 147 9.75 -12.76 13.03
N ASP A 148 10.81 -11.98 12.81
CA ASP A 148 11.40 -11.77 11.47
C ASP A 148 12.10 -13.04 10.95
N GLU A 149 12.71 -13.85 11.82
CA GLU A 149 13.27 -15.16 11.45
C GLU A 149 12.20 -16.18 11.08
N ASP A 150 11.14 -16.27 11.88
CA ASP A 150 10.03 -17.18 11.64
C ASP A 150 9.27 -16.79 10.37
N GLU A 151 9.15 -15.49 10.12
CA GLU A 151 8.66 -14.96 8.85
C GLU A 151 9.45 -15.46 7.65
N LYS A 152 10.79 -15.41 7.75
CA LYS A 152 11.67 -15.86 6.68
C LYS A 152 11.54 -17.36 6.44
N LYS A 153 11.50 -18.16 7.52
CA LYS A 153 11.33 -19.62 7.44
C LYS A 153 10.00 -20.01 6.81
N ASP A 154 8.91 -19.38 7.25
CA ASP A 154 7.57 -19.63 6.68
C ASP A 154 7.50 -19.28 5.20
N TRP A 155 8.18 -18.19 4.80
CA TRP A 155 8.27 -17.80 3.40
C TRP A 155 9.02 -18.83 2.55
N GLU A 156 10.18 -19.30 3.02
CA GLU A 156 10.98 -20.32 2.33
C GLU A 156 10.21 -21.63 2.18
N GLU A 157 9.47 -22.05 3.21
CA GLU A 157 8.63 -23.25 3.16
C GLU A 157 7.48 -23.12 2.16
N ILE A 158 6.77 -21.99 2.17
CA ILE A 158 5.68 -21.73 1.20
C ILE A 158 6.23 -21.72 -0.23
N MET A 159 7.38 -21.08 -0.47
CA MET A 159 8.01 -21.06 -1.78
C MET A 159 8.41 -22.46 -2.25
N LYS A 160 8.92 -23.30 -1.35
CA LYS A 160 9.22 -24.70 -1.65
C LYS A 160 7.96 -25.48 -2.05
N ILE A 161 6.86 -25.32 -1.31
CA ILE A 161 5.60 -26.01 -1.65
C ILE A 161 5.00 -25.48 -2.97
N ILE A 162 5.12 -24.18 -3.26
CA ILE A 162 4.73 -23.61 -4.55
C ILE A 162 5.54 -24.23 -5.70
N LYS A 163 6.85 -24.42 -5.49
CA LYS A 163 7.76 -25.07 -6.43
C LYS A 163 7.41 -26.54 -6.65
N ASP A 164 6.99 -27.25 -5.60
CA ASP A 164 6.62 -28.67 -5.67
C ASP A 164 5.21 -28.89 -6.28
N LEU A 165 4.28 -27.93 -6.15
CA LEU A 165 2.90 -28.04 -6.65
C LEU A 165 2.72 -27.74 -8.14
N LYS A 166 3.73 -27.19 -8.81
CA LYS A 166 3.69 -26.95 -10.26
C LYS A 166 5.03 -27.39 -10.86
N GLY A 167 4.99 -28.41 -11.71
CA GLY A 167 6.06 -28.74 -12.65
C GLY A 167 6.27 -27.64 -13.71
N LEU A 168 6.64 -26.44 -13.27
CA LEU A 168 7.06 -25.31 -14.10
C LEU A 168 8.21 -24.58 -13.39
N PRO A 169 9.43 -25.14 -13.38
CA PRO A 169 10.53 -24.61 -12.58
C PRO A 169 11.59 -23.95 -13.46
N ASP A 170 11.24 -22.84 -14.13
CA ASP A 170 12.25 -21.91 -14.67
C ASP A 170 11.75 -20.46 -14.64
N GLN A 171 10.48 -20.24 -15.00
CA GLN A 171 9.93 -18.88 -15.03
C GLN A 171 9.64 -18.30 -13.64
N VAL A 172 9.22 -19.12 -12.65
CA VAL A 172 8.82 -18.60 -11.33
C VAL A 172 10.03 -18.25 -10.45
N ASP A 173 11.08 -19.06 -10.46
CA ASP A 173 12.32 -18.79 -9.70
C ASP A 173 13.09 -17.60 -10.31
N LYS A 174 13.10 -17.50 -11.64
CA LYS A 174 13.64 -16.34 -12.35
C LYS A 174 12.82 -15.09 -12.02
N VAL A 175 11.50 -15.15 -12.17
CA VAL A 175 10.61 -14.04 -11.82
C VAL A 175 10.74 -13.66 -10.34
N SER A 176 10.85 -14.59 -9.39
CA SER A 176 11.00 -14.29 -7.96
C SER A 176 12.33 -13.59 -7.66
N THR A 177 13.41 -14.08 -8.27
CA THR A 177 14.74 -13.48 -8.18
C THR A 177 14.76 -12.08 -8.80
N ASP A 178 14.16 -11.95 -9.98
CA ASP A 178 14.07 -10.69 -10.71
C ASP A 178 13.19 -9.68 -9.97
N ILE A 179 12.09 -10.09 -9.33
CA ILE A 179 11.30 -9.23 -8.44
C ILE A 179 12.14 -8.76 -7.25
N ALA A 180 12.88 -9.65 -6.59
CA ALA A 180 13.66 -9.30 -5.41
C ALA A 180 14.79 -8.32 -5.76
N GLN A 181 15.45 -8.55 -6.90
CA GLN A 181 16.48 -7.66 -7.43
C GLN A 181 15.89 -6.32 -7.88
N LEU A 182 14.78 -6.33 -8.62
CA LEU A 182 14.01 -5.13 -8.96
C LEU A 182 13.61 -4.37 -7.70
N THR A 183 13.12 -5.04 -6.65
CA THR A 183 12.72 -4.40 -5.37
C THR A 183 13.90 -3.73 -4.67
N LYS A 184 15.11 -4.29 -4.77
CA LYS A 184 16.33 -3.68 -4.22
C LYS A 184 16.78 -2.46 -5.05
N GLU A 185 16.72 -2.56 -6.37
CA GLU A 185 16.99 -1.44 -7.30
C GLU A 185 15.96 -0.31 -7.17
N VAL A 186 14.69 -0.67 -7.02
CA VAL A 186 13.57 0.21 -6.67
C VAL A 186 13.92 1.05 -5.46
N ARG A 187 14.30 0.38 -4.35
CA ARG A 187 14.60 1.04 -3.08
C ARG A 187 15.79 1.99 -3.17
N LYS A 188 16.88 1.53 -3.80
CA LYS A 188 18.04 2.39 -4.09
C LYS A 188 17.67 3.60 -4.95
N GLY A 189 16.85 3.39 -5.98
CA GLY A 189 16.37 4.47 -6.85
C GLY A 189 15.50 5.47 -6.11
N PHE A 190 14.64 5.02 -5.17
CA PHE A 190 13.88 5.93 -4.30
C PHE A 190 14.81 6.80 -3.44
N ASP A 191 15.85 6.23 -2.83
CA ASP A 191 16.81 6.98 -2.00
C ASP A 191 17.63 7.99 -2.83
N GLN A 192 18.01 7.61 -4.06
CA GLN A 192 18.77 8.46 -4.98
C GLN A 192 17.91 9.59 -5.56
N GLN A 193 16.64 9.29 -5.89
CA GLN A 193 15.66 10.23 -6.40
C GLN A 193 15.27 11.25 -5.32
N LYS A 194 15.13 10.82 -4.06
CA LYS A 194 14.94 11.72 -2.92
C LYS A 194 16.02 12.81 -2.85
N ARG A 195 17.29 12.43 -2.99
CA ARG A 195 18.42 13.38 -2.97
C ARG A 195 18.42 14.33 -4.17
N LYS A 196 18.18 13.82 -5.39
CA LYS A 196 18.07 14.66 -6.60
C LYS A 196 16.93 15.68 -6.49
N TYR A 197 15.81 15.30 -5.88
CA TYR A 197 14.69 16.21 -5.63
C TYR A 197 15.03 17.31 -4.64
N GLU A 198 15.78 16.99 -3.58
CA GLU A 198 16.26 17.95 -2.59
C GLU A 198 17.23 18.98 -3.24
N ASP A 199 18.08 18.55 -4.17
CA ASP A 199 19.03 19.43 -4.90
C ASP A 199 18.36 20.29 -5.99
N MET A 200 17.44 19.72 -6.80
CA MET A 200 16.79 20.42 -7.92
C MET A 200 15.86 21.57 -7.45
N GLN A 201 15.36 21.49 -6.22
CA GLN A 201 14.49 22.51 -5.61
C GLN A 201 15.24 23.72 -5.04
N SER A 202 16.58 23.71 -5.03
CA SER A 202 17.41 24.87 -4.68
C SER A 202 17.54 25.89 -5.83
N THR A 203 17.09 25.54 -7.04
CA THR A 203 17.20 26.39 -8.24
C THR A 203 15.85 26.63 -8.91
N ALA A 204 15.47 27.91 -8.92
CA ALA A 204 14.71 28.63 -9.95
C ALA A 204 13.17 28.66 -9.96
N ASP A 205 12.67 29.87 -10.18
CA ASP A 205 11.37 30.23 -10.74
C ASP A 205 11.13 29.51 -12.08
N MET A 206 10.55 28.31 -12.07
CA MET A 206 10.08 27.63 -13.28
C MET A 206 8.82 28.32 -13.82
N LYS A 207 8.99 29.19 -14.82
CA LYS A 207 7.88 29.74 -15.61
C LYS A 207 7.48 28.75 -16.69
N LEU A 208 6.17 28.62 -16.94
CA LEU A 208 5.66 27.93 -18.14
C LEU A 208 6.04 28.74 -19.38
N GLU A 209 6.47 28.04 -20.43
CA GLU A 209 6.72 28.67 -21.73
C GLU A 209 5.39 28.88 -22.46
N PRO A 210 5.14 30.08 -23.02
CA PRO A 210 4.01 30.30 -23.91
C PRO A 210 4.25 29.53 -25.22
N ILE A 211 3.23 28.85 -25.70
CA ILE A 211 3.30 28.05 -26.94
C ILE A 211 2.32 28.61 -27.95
N GLU A 212 2.80 28.91 -29.16
CA GLU A 212 1.93 29.30 -30.26
C GLU A 212 1.42 28.06 -31.00
N GLU A 213 0.16 28.07 -31.44
CA GLU A 213 -0.39 26.93 -32.19
C GLU A 213 0.32 26.74 -33.54
N ASP A 214 0.89 27.80 -34.11
CA ASP A 214 1.71 27.72 -35.33
C ASP A 214 3.02 26.93 -35.10
N ASP A 215 3.43 26.73 -33.84
CA ASP A 215 4.55 25.85 -33.50
C ASP A 215 4.16 24.36 -33.52
N LEU A 216 2.88 24.02 -33.74
CA LEU A 216 2.36 22.66 -33.68
C LEU A 216 1.88 22.19 -35.07
N ILE A 217 2.49 21.12 -35.58
CA ILE A 217 2.18 20.55 -36.89
C ILE A 217 1.63 19.12 -36.79
N ASP A 218 1.12 18.59 -37.90
CA ASP A 218 0.59 17.21 -38.02
C ASP A 218 -0.52 16.85 -37.01
N LEU A 219 -1.35 17.83 -36.63
CA LEU A 219 -2.39 17.66 -35.61
C LEU A 219 -3.48 16.68 -36.06
N THR A 220 -3.58 15.56 -35.35
CA THR A 220 -4.57 14.50 -35.57
C THR A 220 -5.36 14.25 -34.29
N GLU A 221 -6.69 14.30 -34.35
CA GLU A 221 -7.54 14.05 -33.17
C GLU A 221 -7.37 12.60 -32.70
N ILE A 222 -7.03 12.43 -31.42
CA ILE A 222 -6.85 11.12 -30.78
C ILE A 222 -7.87 10.83 -29.69
N GLY A 223 -8.65 11.83 -29.27
CA GLY A 223 -9.71 11.62 -28.29
C GLY A 223 -10.50 12.88 -27.95
N LYS A 224 -11.64 12.67 -27.29
CA LYS A 224 -12.51 13.74 -26.81
C LYS A 224 -12.82 13.52 -25.33
N GLY A 225 -12.55 14.52 -24.51
CA GLY A 225 -12.88 14.57 -23.09
C GLY A 225 -14.03 15.54 -22.80
N ARG A 226 -14.36 15.69 -21.50
CA ARG A 226 -15.42 16.60 -21.03
C ARG A 226 -15.18 18.07 -21.41
N PHE A 227 -13.92 18.50 -21.40
CA PHE A 227 -13.53 19.90 -21.56
C PHE A 227 -12.94 20.23 -22.94
N GLY A 228 -12.95 19.27 -23.89
CA GLY A 228 -12.40 19.50 -25.22
C GLY A 228 -11.81 18.26 -25.86
N LYS A 229 -11.06 18.47 -26.93
CA LYS A 229 -10.44 17.43 -27.74
C LYS A 229 -8.95 17.30 -27.44
N VAL A 230 -8.40 16.12 -27.67
CA VAL A 230 -6.97 15.84 -27.56
C VAL A 230 -6.47 15.46 -28.94
N TYR A 231 -5.37 16.08 -29.34
CA TYR A 231 -4.70 15.83 -30.61
C TYR A 231 -3.30 15.29 -30.36
N LYS A 232 -2.83 14.42 -31.24
CA LYS A 232 -1.41 14.14 -31.41
C LYS A 232 -0.87 15.12 -32.43
N GLY A 233 0.29 15.71 -32.17
CA GLY A 233 1.01 16.55 -33.13
C GLY A 233 2.50 16.41 -32.96
N LYS A 234 3.25 17.32 -33.60
CA LYS A 234 4.69 17.50 -33.40
C LYS A 234 4.99 18.96 -33.16
N TRP A 235 6.01 19.21 -32.35
CA TRP A 235 6.58 20.54 -32.21
C TRP A 235 7.44 20.88 -33.43
N ILE A 236 7.21 22.02 -34.09
CA ILE A 236 7.83 22.34 -35.39
C ILE A 236 9.36 22.46 -35.29
N GLN A 237 9.88 23.03 -34.21
CA GLN A 237 11.31 23.31 -34.04
C GLN A 237 12.13 22.04 -33.72
N THR A 238 11.51 21.03 -33.08
CA THR A 238 12.23 19.86 -32.55
C THR A 238 11.72 18.53 -33.13
N HIS A 239 10.59 18.56 -33.84
CA HIS A 239 9.85 17.39 -34.34
C HIS A 239 9.45 16.36 -33.27
N ILE A 240 9.53 16.73 -31.98
CA ILE A 240 9.15 15.87 -30.86
C ILE A 240 7.63 15.66 -30.88
N PRO A 241 7.14 14.42 -30.69
CA PRO A 241 5.71 14.15 -30.61
C PRO A 241 5.11 14.76 -29.33
N VAL A 242 3.96 15.41 -29.49
CA VAL A 242 3.25 16.09 -28.39
C VAL A 242 1.78 15.70 -28.36
N ALA A 243 1.21 15.69 -27.16
CA ALA A 243 -0.24 15.64 -26.94
C ALA A 243 -0.76 17.06 -26.69
N VAL A 244 -1.72 17.49 -27.49
CA VAL A 244 -2.30 18.84 -27.43
C VAL A 244 -3.75 18.71 -26.99
N LYS A 245 -4.04 19.09 -25.74
CA LYS A 245 -5.41 19.20 -25.26
C LYS A 245 -5.94 20.59 -25.61
N MET A 246 -6.87 20.63 -26.56
CA MET A 246 -7.55 21.85 -27.00
C MET A 246 -8.89 21.95 -26.32
N MET A 247 -9.11 23.06 -25.61
CA MET A 247 -10.39 23.35 -24.96
C MET A 247 -11.15 24.37 -25.79
N ASP A 248 -12.36 23.98 -26.21
CA ASP A 248 -13.25 24.83 -26.99
C ASP A 248 -13.91 25.87 -26.09
N LYS A 249 -14.27 27.02 -26.67
CA LYS A 249 -15.05 28.05 -25.99
C LYS A 249 -16.42 27.49 -25.60
N SER A 250 -16.64 27.29 -24.30
CA SER A 250 -18.00 27.04 -23.79
C SER A 250 -18.75 28.35 -23.62
N LYS A 251 -20.07 28.35 -23.89
CA LYS A 251 -20.96 29.47 -23.51
C LYS A 251 -21.30 29.48 -22.02
N SER A 252 -20.98 28.40 -21.30
CA SER A 252 -21.37 28.19 -19.90
C SER A 252 -20.32 28.58 -18.87
N PHE A 253 -19.11 28.99 -19.28
CA PHE A 253 -18.01 29.32 -18.36
C PHE A 253 -17.26 30.55 -18.84
N ASP A 254 -16.73 31.33 -17.90
CA ASP A 254 -15.80 32.41 -18.21
C ASP A 254 -14.48 31.82 -18.73
N HIS A 255 -14.14 32.16 -19.96
CA HIS A 255 -12.96 31.65 -20.64
C HIS A 255 -11.66 32.16 -20.00
N GLU A 256 -11.64 33.36 -19.42
CA GLU A 256 -10.46 33.89 -18.74
C GLU A 256 -10.22 33.17 -17.41
N GLU A 257 -11.28 32.91 -16.64
CA GLU A 257 -11.21 32.15 -15.40
C GLU A 257 -10.69 30.73 -15.67
N VAL A 258 -11.24 30.03 -16.67
CA VAL A 258 -10.79 28.68 -17.05
C VAL A 258 -9.33 28.68 -17.51
N ALA A 259 -8.88 29.70 -18.24
CA ALA A 259 -7.50 29.83 -18.66
C ALA A 259 -6.53 30.12 -17.51
N GLY A 260 -6.91 31.01 -16.58
CA GLY A 260 -6.13 31.34 -15.39
C GLY A 260 -5.96 30.13 -14.48
N ASN A 261 -7.08 29.46 -14.21
CA ASN A 261 -7.12 28.17 -13.56
C ASN A 261 -6.16 27.20 -14.27
N LEU A 262 -6.33 26.89 -15.57
CA LEU A 262 -5.44 26.00 -16.35
C LEU A 262 -3.97 26.30 -16.16
N ARG A 263 -3.62 27.58 -16.22
CA ARG A 263 -2.25 28.06 -16.03
C ARG A 263 -1.73 27.71 -14.64
N ASP A 264 -2.52 27.85 -13.60
CA ASP A 264 -2.12 27.52 -12.24
C ASP A 264 -1.82 26.03 -12.09
N GLU A 265 -2.68 25.12 -12.56
CA GLU A 265 -2.38 23.69 -12.43
C GLU A 265 -1.22 23.24 -13.31
N ALA A 266 -1.13 23.73 -14.55
CA ALA A 266 0.02 23.45 -15.38
C ALA A 266 1.32 23.92 -14.71
N THR A 267 1.28 25.06 -14.01
CA THR A 267 2.43 25.55 -13.23
C THR A 267 2.73 24.64 -12.05
N GLN A 268 1.71 24.08 -11.39
CA GLN A 268 1.92 23.09 -10.33
C GLN A 268 2.48 21.77 -10.87
N MET A 269 1.98 21.28 -11.99
CA MET A 269 2.53 20.10 -12.68
C MET A 269 3.99 20.32 -13.07
N LYS A 270 4.33 21.52 -13.55
CA LYS A 270 5.68 21.90 -13.92
C LYS A 270 6.65 21.80 -12.73
N LYS A 271 6.20 22.14 -11.51
CA LYS A 271 6.99 22.01 -10.28
C LYS A 271 7.26 20.57 -9.84
N VAL A 272 6.47 19.61 -10.30
CA VAL A 272 6.62 18.18 -9.97
C VAL A 272 7.13 17.36 -11.16
N GLU A 273 7.63 18.04 -12.20
CA GLU A 273 8.16 17.42 -13.42
C GLU A 273 9.30 16.44 -13.10
N THR A 274 9.08 15.16 -13.40
CA THR A 274 10.08 14.10 -13.32
C THR A 274 9.84 13.01 -14.34
N GLU A 275 10.78 12.08 -14.44
CA GLU A 275 10.70 10.90 -15.31
C GLU A 275 9.39 10.10 -15.15
N ASN A 276 8.68 10.17 -14.01
CA ASN A 276 7.44 9.43 -13.76
C ASN A 276 6.18 10.31 -13.61
N VAL A 277 6.27 11.60 -13.95
CA VAL A 277 5.11 12.50 -14.03
C VAL A 277 5.05 13.06 -15.44
N VAL A 278 3.86 13.07 -16.05
CA VAL A 278 3.71 13.55 -17.42
C VAL A 278 4.15 15.01 -17.53
N ARG A 279 5.12 15.25 -18.39
CA ARG A 279 5.73 16.56 -18.63
C ARG A 279 4.73 17.52 -19.28
N VAL A 280 4.67 18.72 -18.72
CA VAL A 280 3.99 19.86 -19.33
C VAL A 280 5.02 20.69 -20.08
N TRP A 281 4.86 20.81 -21.39
CA TRP A 281 5.69 21.69 -22.20
C TRP A 281 5.28 23.14 -21.99
N GLY A 282 3.98 23.43 -22.02
CA GLY A 282 3.48 24.78 -21.81
C GLY A 282 1.99 24.93 -22.09
N ILE A 283 1.55 26.18 -22.09
CA ILE A 283 0.17 26.56 -22.41
C ILE A 283 0.19 27.60 -23.53
N GLY A 284 -0.74 27.45 -24.45
CA GLY A 284 -1.00 28.40 -25.53
C GLY A 284 -2.41 28.96 -25.48
N THR A 285 -2.59 30.13 -26.07
CA THR A 285 -3.91 30.70 -26.33
C THR A 285 -3.96 31.21 -27.76
N ARG A 286 -4.88 30.71 -28.59
CA ARG A 286 -5.10 31.21 -29.95
C ARG A 286 -6.57 31.10 -30.32
N SER A 287 -7.08 32.10 -31.05
CA SER A 287 -8.47 32.11 -31.55
C SER A 287 -9.54 31.83 -30.48
N GLN A 288 -9.31 32.30 -29.24
CA GLN A 288 -10.16 32.02 -28.07
C GLN A 288 -10.30 30.52 -27.76
N ARG A 289 -9.22 29.76 -27.92
CA ARG A 289 -9.06 28.39 -27.42
C ARG A 289 -7.84 28.32 -26.54
N ILE A 290 -7.90 27.46 -25.53
CA ILE A 290 -6.79 27.21 -24.62
C ILE A 290 -6.15 25.87 -25.01
N LEU A 291 -4.83 25.91 -25.17
CA LEU A 291 -4.00 24.78 -25.55
C LEU A 291 -3.15 24.37 -24.36
N LEU A 292 -3.20 23.10 -23.99
CA LEU A 292 -2.24 22.50 -23.07
C LEU A 292 -1.40 21.50 -23.84
N VAL A 293 -0.09 21.73 -23.88
CA VAL A 293 0.85 20.89 -24.62
C VAL A 293 1.62 20.03 -23.63
N LEU A 294 1.54 18.72 -23.83
CA LEU A 294 2.11 17.69 -22.97
C LEU A 294 3.03 16.79 -23.80
N GLU A 295 3.92 16.06 -23.13
CA GLU A 295 4.58 14.95 -23.81
C GLU A 295 3.56 13.92 -24.28
N PHE A 296 3.81 13.36 -25.47
CA PHE A 296 2.97 12.30 -26.01
C PHE A 296 3.34 10.96 -25.37
N MET A 297 2.33 10.12 -25.13
CA MET A 297 2.49 8.81 -24.51
C MET A 297 1.91 7.76 -25.47
N GLU A 298 2.78 7.07 -26.21
CA GLU A 298 2.45 6.34 -27.43
C GLU A 298 1.45 5.22 -27.23
N LYS A 299 1.51 4.55 -26.08
CA LYS A 299 0.59 3.44 -25.75
C LYS A 299 -0.63 3.91 -24.98
N GLY A 300 -0.74 5.21 -24.69
CA GLY A 300 -1.91 5.81 -24.07
C GLY A 300 -2.12 5.35 -22.62
N PRO A 301 -3.38 5.26 -22.14
CA PRO A 301 -3.68 4.90 -20.77
C PRO A 301 -3.26 3.47 -20.40
N LEU A 302 -2.70 3.29 -19.21
CA LEU A 302 -2.33 2.00 -18.64
C LEU A 302 -3.50 1.01 -18.64
N ARG A 303 -4.73 1.50 -18.43
CA ARG A 303 -5.96 0.69 -18.54
C ARG A 303 -6.06 -0.05 -19.87
N ASP A 304 -5.71 0.61 -20.97
CA ASP A 304 -5.86 0.06 -22.31
C ASP A 304 -4.70 -0.89 -22.62
N VAL A 305 -3.48 -0.54 -22.17
CA VAL A 305 -2.32 -1.44 -22.19
C VAL A 305 -2.58 -2.75 -21.45
N LEU A 306 -3.16 -2.70 -20.25
CA LEU A 306 -3.51 -3.88 -19.46
C LEU A 306 -4.60 -4.76 -20.09
N ARG A 307 -5.45 -4.18 -20.95
CA ARG A 307 -6.52 -4.90 -21.66
C ARG A 307 -6.05 -5.45 -23.00
N ASN A 308 -5.00 -4.88 -23.58
CA ASN A 308 -4.48 -5.27 -24.87
C ASN A 308 -3.69 -6.57 -24.77
N LYS A 309 -4.32 -7.68 -25.17
CA LYS A 309 -3.69 -9.02 -25.16
C LYS A 309 -2.49 -9.16 -26.11
N ALA A 310 -2.33 -8.25 -27.07
CA ALA A 310 -1.18 -8.24 -27.98
C ALA A 310 0.08 -7.66 -27.32
N ILE A 311 -0.04 -6.96 -26.19
CA ILE A 311 1.09 -6.44 -25.43
C ILE A 311 1.49 -7.48 -24.39
N GLU A 312 2.68 -8.06 -24.55
CA GLU A 312 3.23 -8.96 -23.56
C GLU A 312 3.69 -8.18 -22.32
N LEU A 313 3.09 -8.52 -21.17
CA LEU A 313 3.43 -7.94 -19.88
C LEU A 313 3.93 -9.06 -18.95
N PRO A 314 5.19 -9.50 -19.07
CA PRO A 314 5.81 -10.40 -18.10
C PRO A 314 5.83 -9.74 -16.72
N TRP A 315 5.96 -10.54 -15.67
CA TRP A 315 5.80 -10.04 -14.30
C TRP A 315 6.83 -8.97 -13.93
N GLU A 316 8.09 -9.12 -14.36
CA GLU A 316 9.15 -8.10 -14.25
C GLU A 316 8.71 -6.74 -14.78
N ARG A 317 8.06 -6.73 -15.95
CA ARG A 317 7.54 -5.51 -16.57
C ARG A 317 6.42 -4.91 -15.73
N ARG A 318 5.49 -5.73 -15.22
CA ARG A 318 4.39 -5.26 -14.36
C ARG A 318 4.90 -4.63 -13.06
N VAL A 319 5.93 -5.22 -12.46
CA VAL A 319 6.57 -4.69 -11.24
C VAL A 319 7.26 -3.36 -11.51
N ARG A 320 7.98 -3.25 -12.64
CA ARG A 320 8.60 -1.98 -13.06
C ARG A 320 7.55 -0.89 -13.30
N MET A 321 6.47 -1.21 -14.02
CA MET A 321 5.37 -0.28 -14.26
C MET A 321 4.70 0.19 -12.94
N ALA A 322 4.52 -0.72 -11.98
CA ALA A 322 3.98 -0.39 -10.67
C ALA A 322 4.93 0.51 -9.84
N LEU A 323 6.24 0.27 -9.93
CA LEU A 323 7.25 1.12 -9.33
C LEU A 323 7.19 2.54 -9.90
N GLU A 324 7.19 2.67 -11.21
CA GLU A 324 7.18 3.95 -11.91
C GLU A 324 5.92 4.75 -11.56
N ALA A 325 4.75 4.10 -11.55
CA ALA A 325 3.52 4.66 -11.03
C ALA A 325 3.66 5.18 -9.59
N ALA A 326 4.29 4.39 -8.70
CA ALA A 326 4.51 4.78 -7.31
C ALA A 326 5.51 5.94 -7.17
N ARG A 327 6.57 6.00 -8.00
CA ARG A 327 7.52 7.10 -8.04
C ARG A 327 6.86 8.40 -8.45
N GLY A 328 6.00 8.38 -9.47
CA GLY A 328 5.24 9.55 -9.89
C GLY A 328 4.25 10.04 -8.83
N LEU A 329 3.60 9.13 -8.09
CA LEU A 329 2.76 9.53 -6.95
C LEU A 329 3.58 10.09 -5.78
N HIS A 330 4.71 9.46 -5.47
CA HIS A 330 5.63 9.94 -4.43
C HIS A 330 6.15 11.35 -4.74
N ALA A 331 6.50 11.61 -5.99
CA ALA A 331 6.86 12.93 -6.49
C ALA A 331 5.78 13.99 -6.19
N ILE A 332 4.53 13.69 -6.55
CA ILE A 332 3.38 14.59 -6.33
C ILE A 332 3.14 14.81 -4.83
N HIS A 333 3.17 13.75 -4.03
CA HIS A 333 2.93 13.84 -2.58
C HIS A 333 4.02 14.60 -1.83
N ASN A 334 5.25 14.61 -2.33
CA ASN A 334 6.37 15.34 -1.74
C ASN A 334 6.61 16.71 -2.40
N ALA A 335 5.69 17.18 -3.25
CA ALA A 335 5.74 18.52 -3.80
C ALA A 335 5.85 19.59 -2.70
N ARG A 336 6.64 20.63 -2.96
CA ARG A 336 6.85 21.76 -2.07
C ARG A 336 6.34 23.05 -2.74
N PRO A 337 5.92 24.07 -1.96
CA PRO A 337 5.94 24.17 -0.49
C PRO A 337 4.87 23.34 0.21
N LYS A 338 3.85 22.86 -0.52
CA LYS A 338 2.74 22.07 0.01
C LYS A 338 2.59 20.77 -0.77
N ALA A 339 2.51 19.67 -0.04
CA ALA A 339 2.18 18.36 -0.59
C ALA A 339 0.91 18.42 -1.44
N MET A 340 0.98 17.87 -2.67
CA MET A 340 -0.16 17.81 -3.57
C MET A 340 -0.81 16.44 -3.48
N LEU A 341 -2.15 16.40 -3.57
CA LEU A 341 -2.90 15.16 -3.64
C LEU A 341 -3.39 14.95 -5.08
N HIS A 342 -3.21 13.74 -5.61
CA HIS A 342 -3.70 13.39 -6.95
C HIS A 342 -5.24 13.44 -7.04
N ARG A 343 -5.93 13.01 -5.97
CA ARG A 343 -7.40 13.02 -5.77
C ARG A 343 -8.24 12.19 -6.76
N ASN A 344 -7.70 11.78 -7.90
CA ASN A 344 -8.41 10.99 -8.91
C ASN A 344 -7.56 9.82 -9.42
N ILE A 345 -7.08 8.95 -8.51
CA ILE A 345 -6.21 7.83 -8.90
C ILE A 345 -7.06 6.76 -9.61
N SER A 346 -6.71 6.44 -10.86
CA SER A 346 -7.27 5.32 -11.61
C SER A 346 -6.29 4.89 -12.70
N SER A 347 -6.44 3.66 -13.22
CA SER A 347 -5.60 3.16 -14.33
C SER A 347 -5.71 3.97 -15.63
N LYS A 348 -6.65 4.91 -15.73
CA LYS A 348 -6.74 5.86 -16.85
C LYS A 348 -5.82 7.08 -16.70
N LYS A 349 -5.32 7.35 -15.49
CA LYS A 349 -4.47 8.50 -15.16
C LYS A 349 -2.98 8.15 -15.09
N PHE A 350 -2.63 6.90 -15.37
CA PHE A 350 -1.27 6.48 -15.64
C PHE A 350 -1.16 6.28 -17.15
N LEU A 351 -0.24 6.98 -17.80
CA LEU A 351 0.01 6.87 -19.23
C LEU A 351 1.29 6.07 -19.46
N VAL A 352 1.37 5.43 -20.62
CA VAL A 352 2.44 4.51 -20.98
C VAL A 352 3.06 4.95 -22.29
N ASP A 353 4.38 5.09 -22.31
CA ASP A 353 5.15 5.49 -23.49
C ASP A 353 5.48 4.28 -24.39
N GLU A 354 6.24 4.53 -25.45
CA GLU A 354 6.67 3.51 -26.40
C GLU A 354 7.44 2.33 -25.77
N ASP A 355 8.22 2.59 -24.71
CA ASP A 355 9.11 1.62 -24.04
C ASP A 355 8.47 0.91 -22.83
N LEU A 356 7.15 1.12 -22.63
CA LEU A 356 6.37 0.61 -21.50
C LEU A 356 6.79 1.23 -20.15
N HIS A 357 7.28 2.47 -20.15
CA HIS A 357 7.43 3.23 -18.91
C HIS A 357 6.13 3.93 -18.54
N VAL A 358 5.86 4.00 -17.24
CA VAL A 358 4.65 4.61 -16.69
C VAL A 358 4.91 6.02 -16.18
N LYS A 359 4.05 6.95 -16.58
CA LYS A 359 4.00 8.31 -16.03
C LYS A 359 2.62 8.66 -15.52
N VAL A 360 2.56 9.37 -14.40
CA VAL A 360 1.31 9.85 -13.81
C VAL A 360 0.87 11.12 -14.54
N TYR A 361 -0.30 11.07 -15.17
CA TYR A 361 -0.97 12.26 -15.69
C TYR A 361 -1.82 12.88 -14.58
N PHE A 362 -1.38 14.04 -14.10
CA PHE A 362 -1.97 14.73 -12.97
C PHE A 362 -2.37 16.17 -13.34
N LEU A 363 -3.44 16.32 -14.10
CA LEU A 363 -4.26 17.54 -14.01
C LEU A 363 -5.38 17.29 -13.02
N GLN A 364 -5.55 18.21 -12.06
CA GLN A 364 -6.76 18.23 -11.26
C GLN A 364 -7.83 18.71 -12.25
N GLU A 365 -8.78 17.89 -12.68
CA GLU A 365 -9.78 18.44 -13.62
C GLU A 365 -10.49 19.62 -12.93
N PHE A 366 -10.21 20.83 -13.42
CA PHE A 366 -10.45 22.08 -12.72
C PHE A 366 -11.76 22.11 -11.97
N CYS A 367 -11.67 22.56 -10.72
CA CYS A 367 -12.81 23.00 -9.93
C CYS A 367 -13.79 21.89 -9.48
N TYR A 368 -13.39 21.07 -8.51
CA TYR A 368 -14.37 20.57 -7.54
C TYR A 368 -15.09 21.75 -6.84
N LEU A 369 -14.47 22.93 -6.74
CA LEU A 369 -15.07 24.14 -6.16
C LEU A 369 -16.10 24.80 -7.09
N ALA A 370 -15.80 25.06 -8.37
CA ALA A 370 -16.82 25.57 -9.31
C ALA A 370 -17.95 24.56 -9.58
N MET A 371 -17.67 23.24 -9.60
CA MET A 371 -18.74 22.23 -9.68
C MET A 371 -19.58 22.11 -8.40
N LEU A 372 -19.01 22.29 -7.20
CA LEU A 372 -19.78 22.26 -5.96
C LEU A 372 -20.65 23.52 -5.80
N MET A 373 -20.22 24.67 -6.32
CA MET A 373 -21.03 25.89 -6.27
C MET A 373 -22.27 25.81 -7.18
N GLU A 374 -22.18 25.20 -8.37
CA GLU A 374 -23.36 25.04 -9.24
C GLU A 374 -24.29 23.88 -8.83
N VAL A 375 -23.78 22.83 -8.19
CA VAL A 375 -24.61 21.66 -7.80
C VAL A 375 -25.40 21.91 -6.51
N PHE A 376 -25.00 22.89 -5.67
CA PHE A 376 -25.66 23.13 -4.38
C PHE A 376 -26.51 24.40 -4.24
N LYS A 377 -26.53 25.35 -5.20
CA LYS A 377 -27.34 26.60 -5.09
C LYS A 377 -27.38 27.16 -3.66
N ILE A 378 -26.21 27.50 -3.12
CA ILE A 378 -26.13 28.36 -1.94
C ILE A 378 -25.68 29.71 -2.50
N GLU A 379 -26.56 30.70 -2.30
CA GLU A 379 -26.77 31.95 -3.08
C GLU A 379 -25.55 32.61 -3.71
#